data_AF-A0A9D7G434-F1
#
_entry.id   AF-A0A9D7G434-F1
#
_cell.length_a   1.000
_cell.length_b   1.000
_cell.length_c   1.000
_cell.angle_alpha   90.00
_cell.angle_beta   90.00
_cell.angle_gamma   90.00
#
_symmetry.space_group_name_H-M   'P 1'
#
loop_
_entity.id
_entity.type
_entity.pdbx_description
1 polymer ?
#
loop_
_entity_poly.entity_id
_entity_poly.type
_entity_poly.pdbx_seq_one_letter_code
_entity_poly.pdbx_strand_id
1 'polypeptide(L)'
;MRTLLQRFHTGTRFMALSLASTGAWASLCAPITSGYVIGPPVSYFMEDRTAQPPRRQEHTLAGADPQSFQVVRHPTYESGHCSGRRVEYGRDKLHVFHQWKVIRGADPRTYAFLDANYARDKTAIYSLAKRLTTRTNDFQTLAAGYATDGRHHFYQDKVIKGRGFELLGAPAHSGLGYARTEHRVYFKGQVLAHADARSFELFKPEVGITRDKRAVYFDNRVIAGADPSTFEQVHSYTFRDRNGVYTEGRRLDGINPASVRATEFGNYLVDDHSVFKAGQRLAGRDAATFAELQHPWSRDKLGAYYQDSAVPGVDLSSFKTTSLNRAEDRNYRYEGRQAVCKFIADDPQALPVCARVKRRHRAGELEVPVAATPTRLDLSPDCA
;
A
#
# COMPACT_ATOMS: atom_id res chain seq x y z
N MET A 1 42.70 -7.07 -17.19
CA MET A 1 42.96 -6.53 -15.84
C MET A 1 41.84 -5.59 -15.47
N ARG A 2 40.92 -6.06 -14.61
CA ARG A 2 39.71 -5.34 -14.17
C ARG A 2 40.06 -4.49 -12.94
N THR A 3 39.81 -3.20 -13.01
CA THR A 3 39.92 -2.28 -11.87
C THR A 3 38.59 -2.29 -11.11
N LEU A 4 38.59 -2.87 -9.91
CA LEU A 4 37.52 -2.73 -8.93
C LEU A 4 37.61 -1.34 -8.29
N LEU A 5 36.51 -0.58 -8.34
CA LEU A 5 36.28 0.56 -7.46
C LEU A 5 35.05 0.25 -6.61
N GLN A 6 35.31 -0.05 -5.34
CA GLN A 6 34.31 -0.07 -4.28
C GLN A 6 33.72 1.33 -4.10
N ARG A 7 32.39 1.45 -4.18
CA ARG A 7 31.65 2.50 -3.49
C ARG A 7 30.49 1.87 -2.74
N PHE A 8 30.64 1.87 -1.42
CA PHE A 8 29.57 1.66 -0.46
C PHE A 8 28.52 2.76 -0.64
N HIS A 9 27.26 2.38 -0.82
CA HIS A 9 26.11 3.23 -0.54
C HIS A 9 25.14 2.44 0.34
N THR A 10 25.30 2.63 1.65
CA THR A 10 24.30 2.37 2.68
C THR A 10 23.19 3.41 2.54
N GLY A 11 22.03 3.00 2.01
CA GLY A 11 20.82 3.81 1.96
C GLY A 11 19.75 3.25 2.87
N THR A 12 19.90 3.46 4.19
CA THR A 12 18.87 3.18 5.19
C THR A 12 17.77 4.23 5.05
N ARG A 13 16.61 3.87 4.46
CA ARG A 13 15.43 4.75 4.49
C ARG A 13 14.76 4.63 5.87
N PHE A 14 15.08 5.57 6.76
CA PHE A 14 14.29 5.85 7.94
C PHE A 14 12.96 6.51 7.52
N MET A 15 11.83 5.89 7.84
CA MET A 15 10.54 6.59 7.92
C MET A 15 10.56 7.43 9.19
N ALA A 16 10.74 8.74 9.05
CA ALA A 16 10.49 9.70 10.11
C ALA A 16 9.02 10.13 10.07
N LEU A 17 8.26 9.73 11.09
CA LEU A 17 7.01 10.40 11.46
C LEU A 17 7.40 11.75 12.09
N SER A 18 7.07 12.84 11.40
CA SER A 18 7.12 14.19 11.97
C SER A 18 5.79 14.88 11.69
N LEU A 19 5.10 15.22 12.78
CA LEU A 19 3.96 16.12 12.82
C LEU A 19 4.33 17.47 12.22
N ALA A 20 3.57 17.92 11.21
CA ALA A 20 3.54 19.31 10.78
C ALA A 20 2.11 19.82 10.98
N SER A 21 1.97 20.74 11.94
CA SER A 21 0.77 21.52 12.19
C SER A 21 0.52 22.53 11.06
N THR A 22 -0.73 22.54 10.59
CA THR A 22 -1.45 23.69 10.00
C THR A 22 -0.73 24.46 8.89
N GLY A 23 -0.81 23.93 7.66
CA GLY A 23 -0.42 24.66 6.46
C GLY A 23 -0.23 23.81 5.21
N ALA A 24 -1.06 22.78 4.97
CA ALA A 24 -0.89 21.91 3.80
C ALA A 24 -2.21 21.23 3.36
N TRP A 25 -3.27 22.00 3.14
CA TRP A 25 -4.47 21.48 2.44
C TRP A 25 -4.36 21.63 0.91
N ALA A 26 -3.21 22.08 0.39
CA ALA A 26 -3.00 22.32 -1.04
C ALA A 26 -2.60 21.07 -1.86
N SER A 27 -2.34 19.91 -1.23
CA SER A 27 -1.59 18.81 -1.85
C SER A 27 -2.25 17.43 -1.83
N LEU A 28 -3.56 17.32 -1.55
CA LEU A 28 -4.25 16.00 -1.47
C LEU A 28 -4.81 15.48 -2.80
N CYS A 29 -4.45 16.10 -3.92
CA CYS A 29 -5.00 15.75 -5.22
C CYS A 29 -3.99 15.18 -6.18
N ALA A 30 -4.50 14.35 -7.11
CA ALA A 30 -3.69 13.54 -8.02
C ALA A 30 -2.47 14.31 -8.55
N PRO A 31 -1.26 13.73 -8.45
CA PRO A 31 -0.03 14.41 -8.85
C PRO A 31 0.05 14.67 -10.36
N ILE A 32 -0.76 13.93 -11.13
CA ILE A 32 -0.87 14.07 -12.58
C ILE A 32 -2.20 14.77 -12.90
N THR A 33 -2.10 15.94 -13.53
CA THR A 33 -3.23 16.69 -14.10
C THR A 33 -3.25 16.57 -15.61
N SER A 34 -4.43 16.60 -16.22
CA SER A 34 -4.56 16.57 -17.68
C SER A 34 -5.73 17.40 -18.17
N GLY A 35 -5.65 17.88 -19.41
CA GLY A 35 -6.76 18.56 -20.05
C GLY A 35 -6.44 19.04 -21.45
N TYR A 36 -7.32 19.88 -21.97
CA TYR A 36 -7.22 20.43 -23.32
C TYR A 36 -6.90 21.93 -23.28
N VAL A 37 -5.99 22.36 -24.16
CA VAL A 37 -5.84 23.78 -24.52
C VAL A 37 -6.62 23.98 -25.80
N ILE A 38 -7.67 24.81 -25.74
CA ILE A 38 -8.57 25.07 -26.86
C ILE A 38 -8.09 26.33 -27.55
N GLY A 39 -7.50 26.17 -28.73
CA GLY A 39 -7.02 27.22 -29.62
C GLY A 39 -6.70 26.64 -31.00
N PRO A 40 -6.22 27.42 -31.96
CA PRO A 40 -5.68 26.90 -33.21
C PRO A 40 -4.17 26.60 -33.05
N PRO A 41 -3.73 25.35 -32.82
CA PRO A 41 -4.49 24.10 -32.81
C PRO A 41 -4.94 23.65 -31.41
N VAL A 42 -5.93 22.75 -31.34
CA VAL A 42 -6.34 22.14 -30.07
C VAL A 42 -5.24 21.17 -29.64
N SER A 43 -4.84 21.22 -28.37
CA SER A 43 -3.86 20.29 -27.81
C SER A 43 -4.37 19.66 -26.52
N TYR A 44 -3.86 18.47 -26.22
CA TYR A 44 -4.05 17.78 -24.96
C TYR A 44 -2.75 17.74 -24.20
N PHE A 45 -2.78 18.06 -22.91
CA PHE A 45 -1.62 17.99 -22.06
C PHE A 45 -1.79 16.99 -20.91
N MET A 46 -0.67 16.43 -20.47
CA MET A 46 -0.51 15.74 -19.20
C MET A 46 0.65 16.40 -18.45
N GLU A 47 0.45 16.71 -17.18
CA GLU A 47 1.44 17.37 -16.35
C GLU A 47 1.66 16.56 -15.08
N ASP A 48 2.87 16.05 -14.90
CA ASP A 48 3.34 15.42 -13.67
C ASP A 48 3.93 16.49 -12.75
N ARG A 49 3.21 16.77 -11.67
CA ARG A 49 3.57 17.76 -10.64
C ARG A 49 4.42 17.16 -9.51
N THR A 50 4.67 15.85 -9.52
CA THR A 50 5.64 15.23 -8.59
C THR A 50 7.06 15.31 -9.07
N ALA A 51 7.27 15.47 -10.38
CA ALA A 51 8.58 15.78 -10.91
C ALA A 51 9.03 17.19 -10.46
N GLN A 52 10.32 17.34 -10.18
CA GLN A 52 10.95 18.63 -9.91
C GLN A 52 12.05 18.88 -10.97
N PRO A 53 11.86 19.85 -11.89
CA PRO A 53 10.64 20.65 -12.10
C PRO A 53 9.46 19.82 -12.65
N PRO A 54 8.21 20.30 -12.54
CA PRO A 54 7.05 19.65 -13.12
C PRO A 54 7.25 19.35 -14.61
N ARG A 55 6.85 18.15 -15.04
CA ARG A 55 7.01 17.70 -16.43
C ARG A 55 5.68 17.75 -17.13
N ARG A 56 5.55 18.65 -18.11
CA ARG A 56 4.37 18.74 -18.98
C ARG A 56 4.68 18.14 -20.35
N GLN A 57 3.82 17.23 -20.78
CA GLN A 57 3.79 16.68 -22.14
C GLN A 57 2.54 17.20 -22.84
N GLU A 58 2.66 17.54 -24.11
CA GLU A 58 1.56 18.10 -24.89
C GLU A 58 1.51 17.45 -26.27
N HIS A 59 0.29 17.18 -26.73
CA HIS A 59 0.01 16.52 -28.00
C HIS A 59 -1.07 17.30 -28.74
N THR A 60 -0.77 17.73 -29.96
CA THR A 60 -1.76 18.37 -30.83
C THR A 60 -2.79 17.36 -31.33
N LEU A 61 -4.06 17.73 -31.31
CA LEU A 61 -5.15 16.92 -31.84
C LEU A 61 -5.30 17.18 -33.34
N ALA A 62 -4.75 16.29 -34.15
CA ALA A 62 -4.89 16.37 -35.61
C ALA A 62 -6.38 16.30 -36.01
N GLY A 63 -6.84 17.28 -36.79
CA GLY A 63 -8.21 17.34 -37.30
C GLY A 63 -9.26 17.82 -36.30
N ALA A 64 -8.87 18.26 -35.10
CA ALA A 64 -9.79 18.89 -34.16
C ALA A 64 -10.21 20.28 -34.65
N ASP A 65 -11.50 20.58 -34.53
CA ASP A 65 -12.06 21.91 -34.81
C ASP A 65 -12.10 22.76 -33.53
N PRO A 66 -11.21 23.76 -33.35
CA PRO A 66 -11.17 24.57 -32.14
C PRO A 66 -12.47 25.35 -31.87
N GLN A 67 -13.26 25.66 -32.92
CA GLN A 67 -14.47 26.46 -32.77
C GLN A 67 -15.63 25.66 -32.17
N SER A 68 -15.68 24.35 -32.45
CA SER A 68 -16.72 23.46 -31.95
C SER A 68 -16.26 22.53 -30.84
N PHE A 69 -14.98 22.61 -30.44
CA PHE A 69 -14.40 21.73 -29.43
C PHE A 69 -15.01 21.97 -28.04
N GLN A 70 -15.41 20.88 -27.41
CA GLN A 70 -15.97 20.84 -26.07
C GLN A 70 -15.32 19.71 -25.27
N VAL A 71 -15.03 20.00 -24.01
CA VAL A 71 -14.64 18.96 -23.06
C VAL A 71 -15.83 18.06 -22.75
N VAL A 72 -15.62 16.75 -22.78
CA VAL A 72 -16.61 15.75 -22.35
C VAL A 72 -16.21 15.27 -20.96
N ARG A 73 -17.09 15.47 -19.97
CA ARG A 73 -16.81 15.10 -18.58
C ARG A 73 -17.09 13.62 -18.35
N HIS A 74 -16.16 12.96 -17.68
CA HIS A 74 -16.23 11.53 -17.38
C HIS A 74 -16.75 11.31 -15.94
N PRO A 75 -17.67 10.37 -15.69
CA PRO A 75 -18.35 10.23 -14.39
C PRO A 75 -17.42 10.07 -13.18
N THR A 76 -16.27 9.39 -13.35
CA THR A 76 -15.32 9.18 -12.24
C THR A 76 -14.48 10.39 -11.87
N TYR A 77 -14.34 11.36 -12.78
CA TYR A 77 -13.56 12.57 -12.50
C TYR A 77 -14.40 13.69 -11.88
N GLU A 78 -15.66 13.41 -11.56
CA GLU A 78 -16.59 14.38 -10.98
C GLU A 78 -16.73 14.26 -9.45
N SER A 79 -16.25 13.18 -8.84
CA SER A 79 -16.40 12.92 -7.41
C SER A 79 -15.15 13.25 -6.58
N GLY A 80 -15.36 13.85 -5.40
CA GLY A 80 -14.34 14.13 -4.40
C GLY A 80 -13.58 15.46 -4.57
N HIS A 81 -12.67 15.74 -3.63
CA HIS A 81 -11.90 17.00 -3.55
C HIS A 81 -11.00 17.30 -4.77
N CYS A 82 -10.87 16.35 -5.70
CA CYS A 82 -9.99 16.42 -6.86
C CYS A 82 -10.73 16.37 -8.20
N SER A 83 -12.03 16.60 -8.15
CA SER A 83 -12.90 16.70 -9.32
C SER A 83 -12.35 17.69 -10.35
N GLY A 84 -12.44 17.33 -11.64
CA GLY A 84 -12.02 18.17 -12.76
C GLY A 84 -10.52 18.28 -13.02
N ARG A 85 -9.64 17.65 -12.20
CA ARG A 85 -8.18 17.69 -12.42
C ARG A 85 -7.68 16.79 -13.55
N ARG A 86 -8.50 15.81 -13.94
CA ARG A 86 -8.27 14.98 -15.12
C ARG A 86 -9.43 15.15 -16.07
N VAL A 87 -9.12 15.77 -17.18
CA VAL A 87 -9.99 15.81 -18.34
C VAL A 87 -9.31 14.97 -19.40
N GLU A 88 -9.96 13.89 -19.82
CA GLU A 88 -9.40 12.92 -20.77
C GLU A 88 -10.27 12.73 -22.00
N TYR A 89 -11.46 13.34 -22.06
CA TYR A 89 -12.34 13.23 -23.21
C TYR A 89 -12.75 14.62 -23.71
N GLY A 90 -12.83 14.73 -25.03
CA GLY A 90 -13.27 15.92 -25.73
C GLY A 90 -14.04 15.53 -26.98
N ARG A 91 -14.78 16.46 -27.56
CA ARG A 91 -15.45 16.26 -28.83
C ARG A 91 -15.54 17.57 -29.58
N ASP A 92 -15.60 17.48 -30.90
CA ASP A 92 -16.00 18.59 -31.75
C ASP A 92 -17.21 18.16 -32.60
N LYS A 93 -17.58 18.94 -33.63
CA LYS A 93 -18.73 18.60 -34.48
C LYS A 93 -18.56 17.32 -35.32
N LEU A 94 -17.33 16.82 -35.50
CA LEU A 94 -16.96 15.68 -36.36
C LEU A 94 -16.37 14.49 -35.59
N HIS A 95 -15.70 14.75 -34.46
CA HIS A 95 -14.87 13.76 -33.78
C HIS A 95 -15.15 13.71 -32.27
N VAL A 96 -14.98 12.53 -31.70
CA VAL A 96 -14.79 12.33 -30.26
C VAL A 96 -13.33 11.96 -30.02
N PHE A 97 -12.76 12.46 -28.94
CA PHE A 97 -11.37 12.26 -28.57
C PHE A 97 -11.29 11.62 -27.19
N HIS A 98 -10.34 10.69 -27.05
CA HIS A 98 -9.80 10.25 -25.77
C HIS A 98 -8.34 10.65 -25.73
N GLN A 99 -7.99 11.56 -24.83
CA GLN A 99 -6.71 12.26 -24.78
C GLN A 99 -6.47 12.96 -26.12
N TRP A 100 -5.35 12.71 -26.79
CA TRP A 100 -5.06 13.24 -28.13
C TRP A 100 -5.54 12.34 -29.27
N LYS A 101 -6.18 11.19 -28.98
CA LYS A 101 -6.56 10.20 -29.99
C LYS A 101 -8.03 10.36 -30.39
N VAL A 102 -8.28 10.37 -31.70
CA VAL A 102 -9.64 10.27 -32.26
C VAL A 102 -10.21 8.88 -31.98
N ILE A 103 -11.41 8.82 -31.41
CA ILE A 103 -12.21 7.60 -31.27
C ILE A 103 -12.89 7.33 -32.61
N ARG A 104 -12.26 6.50 -33.45
CA ARG A 104 -12.72 6.27 -34.82
C ARG A 104 -14.13 5.70 -34.87
N GLY A 105 -15.00 6.38 -35.62
CA GLY A 105 -16.40 5.99 -35.84
C GLY A 105 -17.38 6.43 -34.76
N ALA A 106 -16.91 7.07 -33.68
CA ALA A 106 -17.77 7.64 -32.66
C ALA A 106 -18.58 8.81 -33.21
N ASP A 107 -19.90 8.78 -33.03
CA ASP A 107 -20.79 9.92 -33.34
C ASP A 107 -20.74 10.95 -32.20
N PRO A 108 -20.15 12.15 -32.42
CA PRO A 108 -20.01 13.17 -31.38
C PRO A 108 -21.34 13.66 -30.81
N ARG A 109 -22.42 13.57 -31.60
CA ARG A 109 -23.76 14.03 -31.19
C ARG A 109 -24.42 13.10 -30.19
N THR A 110 -24.19 11.80 -30.33
CA THR A 110 -24.87 10.77 -29.51
C THR A 110 -23.94 10.04 -28.54
N TYR A 111 -22.63 10.33 -28.56
CA TYR A 111 -21.66 9.76 -27.62
C TYR A 111 -21.95 10.14 -26.17
N ALA A 112 -22.14 9.14 -25.32
CA ALA A 112 -22.42 9.28 -23.89
C ALA A 112 -21.78 8.14 -23.07
N PHE A 113 -21.36 8.43 -21.85
CA PHE A 113 -20.84 7.42 -20.93
C PHE A 113 -21.98 6.52 -20.41
N LEU A 114 -21.70 5.23 -20.35
CA LEU A 114 -22.53 4.22 -19.67
C LEU A 114 -22.12 4.12 -18.20
N ASP A 115 -20.82 4.09 -17.94
CA ASP A 115 -20.22 4.06 -16.62
C ASP A 115 -18.79 4.61 -16.65
N ALA A 116 -18.00 4.26 -15.63
CA ALA A 116 -16.60 4.62 -15.49
C ALA A 116 -15.63 4.03 -16.55
N ASN A 117 -16.06 3.06 -17.36
CA ASN A 117 -15.19 2.30 -18.25
C ASN A 117 -15.71 2.29 -19.70
N TYR A 118 -17.01 2.48 -19.89
CA TYR A 118 -17.68 2.29 -21.16
C TYR A 118 -18.50 3.51 -21.56
N ALA A 119 -18.54 3.76 -22.86
CA ALA A 119 -19.38 4.76 -23.49
C ALA A 119 -20.11 4.13 -24.68
N ARG A 120 -21.16 4.78 -25.15
CA ARG A 120 -21.90 4.38 -26.33
C ARG A 120 -22.25 5.57 -27.18
N ASP A 121 -22.44 5.33 -28.46
CA ASP A 121 -23.24 6.19 -29.33
C ASP A 121 -24.46 5.39 -29.85
N LYS A 122 -25.16 5.93 -30.84
CA LYS A 122 -26.35 5.26 -31.40
C LYS A 122 -26.06 3.92 -32.10
N THR A 123 -24.81 3.66 -32.48
CA THR A 123 -24.40 2.55 -33.35
C THR A 123 -23.39 1.60 -32.72
N ALA A 124 -22.64 2.03 -31.69
CA ALA A 124 -21.58 1.23 -31.11
C ALA A 124 -21.26 1.55 -29.65
N ILE A 125 -20.52 0.62 -29.04
CA ILE A 125 -19.95 0.71 -27.69
C ILE A 125 -18.44 0.96 -27.79
N TYR A 126 -17.93 1.78 -26.87
CA TYR A 126 -16.55 2.21 -26.80
C TYR A 126 -15.98 2.04 -25.39
N SER A 127 -14.68 1.87 -25.32
CA SER A 127 -13.90 2.04 -24.09
C SER A 127 -12.57 2.68 -24.45
N LEU A 128 -12.15 3.69 -23.69
CA LEU A 128 -10.98 4.52 -23.99
C LEU A 128 -11.07 5.05 -25.44
N ALA A 129 -10.05 4.84 -26.27
CA ALA A 129 -10.02 5.27 -27.66
C ALA A 129 -10.52 4.21 -28.67
N LYS A 130 -11.22 3.16 -28.22
CA LYS A 130 -11.49 1.97 -29.03
C LYS A 130 -12.98 1.63 -29.11
N ARG A 131 -13.45 1.34 -30.33
CA ARG A 131 -14.76 0.74 -30.59
C ARG A 131 -14.72 -0.77 -30.30
N LEU A 132 -15.67 -1.26 -29.50
CA LEU A 132 -15.71 -2.64 -29.02
C LEU A 132 -16.70 -3.51 -29.79
N THR A 133 -17.95 -3.04 -29.93
CA THR A 133 -19.03 -3.80 -30.55
C THR A 133 -20.11 -2.86 -31.09
N THR A 134 -20.91 -3.34 -32.05
CA THR A 134 -22.13 -2.65 -32.53
C THR A 134 -23.40 -3.21 -31.90
N ARG A 135 -23.28 -4.20 -31.00
CA ARG A 135 -24.41 -4.81 -30.27
C ARG A 135 -24.81 -3.95 -29.07
N THR A 136 -25.23 -2.71 -29.34
CA THR A 136 -25.53 -1.71 -28.30
C THR A 136 -26.68 -2.12 -27.38
N ASN A 137 -27.71 -2.78 -27.93
CA ASN A 137 -28.89 -3.21 -27.19
C ASN A 137 -28.63 -4.37 -26.23
N ASP A 138 -27.61 -5.19 -26.52
CA ASP A 138 -27.25 -6.37 -25.74
C ASP A 138 -26.10 -6.08 -24.75
N PHE A 139 -25.57 -4.85 -24.73
CA PHE A 139 -24.42 -4.50 -23.93
C PHE A 139 -24.78 -4.27 -22.47
N GLN A 140 -24.08 -4.97 -21.57
CA GLN A 140 -24.28 -4.93 -20.13
C GLN A 140 -22.93 -4.75 -19.44
N THR A 141 -22.85 -3.77 -18.53
CA THR A 141 -21.69 -3.59 -17.66
C THR A 141 -21.75 -4.59 -16.49
N LEU A 142 -20.58 -5.08 -16.09
CA LEU A 142 -20.38 -6.00 -14.98
C LEU A 142 -19.45 -5.35 -13.95
N ALA A 143 -19.25 -6.02 -12.81
CA ALA A 143 -18.34 -5.54 -11.78
C ALA A 143 -16.86 -5.52 -12.25
N ALA A 144 -16.03 -4.76 -11.52
CA ALA A 144 -14.61 -4.58 -11.78
C ALA A 144 -14.24 -4.15 -13.21
N GLY A 145 -15.13 -3.43 -13.90
CA GLY A 145 -14.87 -2.94 -15.26
C GLY A 145 -14.97 -4.02 -16.34
N TYR A 146 -15.54 -5.19 -16.03
CA TYR A 146 -15.93 -6.16 -17.05
C TYR A 146 -17.26 -5.74 -17.72
N ALA A 147 -17.53 -6.26 -18.91
CA ALA A 147 -18.81 -6.10 -19.59
C ALA A 147 -19.06 -7.27 -20.56
N THR A 148 -20.28 -7.37 -21.08
CA THR A 148 -20.67 -8.34 -22.11
C THR A 148 -21.58 -7.70 -23.14
N ASP A 149 -21.55 -8.19 -24.39
CA ASP A 149 -22.52 -7.82 -25.44
C ASP A 149 -23.47 -8.99 -25.79
N GLY A 150 -23.58 -9.95 -24.86
CA GLY A 150 -24.28 -11.22 -25.03
C GLY A 150 -23.51 -12.26 -25.85
N ARG A 151 -22.44 -11.88 -26.55
CA ARG A 151 -21.61 -12.81 -27.35
C ARG A 151 -20.15 -12.83 -26.91
N HIS A 152 -19.62 -11.68 -26.57
CA HIS A 152 -18.25 -11.46 -26.15
C HIS A 152 -18.24 -10.84 -24.76
N HIS A 153 -17.14 -11.07 -24.04
CA HIS A 153 -16.87 -10.42 -22.77
C HIS A 153 -15.69 -9.47 -22.93
N PHE A 154 -15.71 -8.38 -22.17
CA PHE A 154 -14.74 -7.30 -22.26
C PHE A 154 -14.20 -6.96 -20.88
N TYR A 155 -12.96 -6.48 -20.85
CA TYR A 155 -12.42 -5.70 -19.75
C TYR A 155 -11.88 -4.42 -20.36
N GLN A 156 -12.57 -3.30 -20.15
CA GLN A 156 -12.28 -2.02 -20.80
C GLN A 156 -12.14 -2.22 -22.33
N ASP A 157 -10.97 -1.90 -22.89
CA ASP A 157 -10.70 -1.97 -24.33
C ASP A 157 -10.26 -3.37 -24.83
N LYS A 158 -10.22 -4.36 -23.94
CA LYS A 158 -9.76 -5.73 -24.21
C LYS A 158 -10.95 -6.68 -24.35
N VAL A 159 -10.92 -7.48 -25.42
CA VAL A 159 -11.84 -8.60 -25.60
C VAL A 159 -11.29 -9.82 -24.86
N ILE A 160 -12.11 -10.41 -23.99
CA ILE A 160 -11.82 -11.65 -23.28
C ILE A 160 -12.06 -12.82 -24.24
N LYS A 161 -11.04 -13.65 -24.44
CA LYS A 161 -11.06 -14.73 -25.43
C LYS A 161 -11.32 -16.07 -24.76
N GLY A 162 -12.32 -16.79 -25.24
CA GLY A 162 -12.67 -18.13 -24.75
C GLY A 162 -14.14 -18.25 -24.40
N ARG A 163 -14.62 -19.48 -24.27
CA ARG A 163 -16.00 -19.80 -23.87
C ARG A 163 -16.08 -19.98 -22.35
N GLY A 164 -17.31 -20.00 -21.82
CA GLY A 164 -17.57 -20.23 -20.41
C GLY A 164 -17.00 -19.13 -19.53
N PHE A 165 -17.26 -17.87 -19.90
CA PHE A 165 -16.84 -16.74 -19.09
C PHE A 165 -17.47 -16.80 -17.69
N GLU A 166 -16.66 -16.54 -16.68
CA GLU A 166 -17.07 -16.45 -15.30
C GLU A 166 -16.30 -15.32 -14.62
N LEU A 167 -17.01 -14.41 -13.95
CA LEU A 167 -16.40 -13.39 -13.11
C LEU A 167 -16.16 -13.98 -11.71
N LEU A 168 -14.90 -14.03 -11.28
CA LEU A 168 -14.52 -14.69 -10.03
C LEU A 168 -14.69 -13.76 -8.83
N GLY A 169 -15.07 -14.35 -7.69
CA GLY A 169 -15.20 -13.64 -6.42
C GLY A 169 -16.56 -12.96 -6.21
N ALA A 170 -17.54 -13.15 -7.08
CA ALA A 170 -18.86 -12.57 -6.85
C ALA A 170 -19.58 -13.20 -5.63
N PRO A 171 -20.29 -12.40 -4.80
CA PRO A 171 -20.40 -10.94 -4.85
C PRO A 171 -19.27 -10.21 -4.09
N ALA A 172 -18.74 -10.80 -3.00
CA ALA A 172 -17.87 -10.13 -2.02
C ALA A 172 -16.53 -9.59 -2.56
N HIS A 173 -16.01 -10.24 -3.60
CA HIS A 173 -14.70 -10.02 -4.19
C HIS A 173 -14.77 -9.77 -5.71
N SER A 174 -15.96 -9.55 -6.26
CA SER A 174 -16.18 -9.23 -7.68
C SER A 174 -15.40 -8.00 -8.15
N GLY A 175 -15.02 -7.11 -7.21
CA GLY A 175 -14.19 -5.93 -7.43
C GLY A 175 -12.69 -6.20 -7.68
N LEU A 176 -12.20 -7.42 -7.46
CA LEU A 176 -10.76 -7.73 -7.56
C LEU A 176 -10.26 -7.85 -9.00
N GLY A 177 -11.17 -8.02 -9.96
CA GLY A 177 -10.84 -8.04 -11.38
C GLY A 177 -10.38 -9.38 -11.93
N TYR A 178 -10.57 -10.48 -11.18
CA TYR A 178 -10.33 -11.83 -11.67
C TYR A 178 -11.54 -12.36 -12.44
N ALA A 179 -11.29 -12.97 -13.59
CA ALA A 179 -12.29 -13.70 -14.36
C ALA A 179 -11.63 -14.96 -14.95
N ARG A 180 -12.42 -15.91 -15.42
CA ARG A 180 -11.92 -17.04 -16.19
C ARG A 180 -12.83 -17.39 -17.35
N THR A 181 -12.29 -18.22 -18.22
CA THR A 181 -12.97 -18.97 -19.27
C THR A 181 -12.68 -20.46 -19.04
N GLU A 182 -13.24 -21.35 -19.86
CA GLU A 182 -12.97 -22.80 -19.81
C GLU A 182 -11.46 -23.16 -19.78
N HIS A 183 -10.60 -22.31 -20.34
CA HIS A 183 -9.18 -22.60 -20.56
C HIS A 183 -8.20 -21.53 -20.09
N ARG A 184 -8.67 -20.37 -19.64
CA ARG A 184 -7.79 -19.24 -19.29
C ARG A 184 -8.30 -18.49 -18.07
N VAL A 185 -7.38 -18.05 -17.24
CA VAL A 185 -7.62 -17.11 -16.15
C VAL A 185 -7.20 -15.71 -16.61
N TYR A 186 -7.97 -14.72 -16.19
CA TYR A 186 -7.77 -13.32 -16.50
C TYR A 186 -7.68 -12.51 -15.20
N PHE A 187 -6.72 -11.59 -15.13
CA PHE A 187 -6.67 -10.52 -14.15
C PHE A 187 -6.70 -9.18 -14.87
N LYS A 188 -7.74 -8.38 -14.63
CA LYS A 188 -7.94 -7.08 -15.27
C LYS A 188 -7.77 -7.14 -16.80
N GLY A 189 -8.43 -8.14 -17.40
CA GLY A 189 -8.39 -8.42 -18.84
C GLY A 189 -7.07 -8.99 -19.38
N GLN A 190 -6.05 -9.16 -18.56
CA GLN A 190 -4.78 -9.79 -18.96
C GLN A 190 -4.80 -11.28 -18.64
N VAL A 191 -4.28 -12.10 -19.53
CA VAL A 191 -4.15 -13.55 -19.28
C VAL A 191 -3.13 -13.77 -18.17
N LEU A 192 -3.52 -14.47 -17.12
CA LEU A 192 -2.59 -15.01 -16.14
C LEU A 192 -1.91 -16.23 -16.75
N ALA A 193 -0.65 -16.07 -17.14
CA ALA A 193 0.08 -17.11 -17.87
C ALA A 193 0.20 -18.40 -17.04
N HIS A 194 0.04 -19.55 -17.71
CA HIS A 194 0.19 -20.89 -17.15
C HIS A 194 -0.82 -21.30 -16.06
N ALA A 195 -1.79 -20.45 -15.72
CA ALA A 195 -2.82 -20.79 -14.75
C ALA A 195 -3.77 -21.88 -15.25
N ASP A 196 -4.09 -22.83 -14.38
CA ASP A 196 -5.07 -23.88 -14.66
C ASP A 196 -6.49 -23.37 -14.36
N ALA A 197 -7.18 -22.88 -15.39
CA ALA A 197 -8.47 -22.22 -15.22
C ALA A 197 -9.54 -23.08 -14.51
N ARG A 198 -9.49 -24.40 -14.69
CA ARG A 198 -10.47 -25.32 -14.08
C ARG A 198 -10.32 -25.43 -12.57
N SER A 199 -9.09 -25.36 -12.06
CA SER A 199 -8.79 -25.45 -10.62
C SER A 199 -8.42 -24.12 -9.97
N PHE A 200 -8.43 -23.02 -10.73
CA PHE A 200 -8.10 -21.70 -10.21
C PHE A 200 -9.13 -21.20 -9.20
N GLU A 201 -8.66 -20.74 -8.05
CA GLU A 201 -9.47 -20.21 -6.97
C GLU A 201 -8.85 -18.98 -6.30
N LEU A 202 -9.72 -18.12 -5.76
CA LEU A 202 -9.34 -17.01 -4.90
C LEU A 202 -9.16 -17.52 -3.47
N PHE A 203 -7.92 -17.84 -3.07
CA PHE A 203 -7.64 -18.52 -1.80
C PHE A 203 -7.62 -17.58 -0.59
N LYS A 204 -6.78 -16.54 -0.64
CA LYS A 204 -6.73 -15.45 0.37
C LYS A 204 -6.65 -14.11 -0.37
N PRO A 205 -7.71 -13.75 -1.11
CA PRO A 205 -7.72 -12.58 -1.99
C PRO A 205 -7.45 -11.25 -1.27
N GLU A 206 -7.83 -11.14 0.00
CA GLU A 206 -7.62 -9.98 0.88
C GLU A 206 -6.13 -9.62 1.08
N VAL A 207 -5.25 -10.60 0.91
CA VAL A 207 -3.79 -10.46 0.97
C VAL A 207 -3.12 -10.86 -0.35
N GLY A 208 -3.89 -10.84 -1.46
CA GLY A 208 -3.36 -11.01 -2.81
C GLY A 208 -2.99 -12.45 -3.20
N ILE A 209 -3.44 -13.47 -2.46
CA ILE A 209 -3.14 -14.87 -2.78
C ILE A 209 -4.27 -15.53 -3.56
N THR A 210 -3.89 -16.11 -4.69
CA THR A 210 -4.72 -17.03 -5.49
C THR A 210 -3.94 -18.31 -5.73
N ARG A 211 -4.62 -19.40 -6.09
CA ARG A 211 -3.92 -20.65 -6.44
C ARG A 211 -4.71 -21.46 -7.45
N ASP A 212 -4.02 -22.39 -8.06
CA ASP A 212 -4.62 -23.51 -8.78
C ASP A 212 -3.95 -24.81 -8.31
N LYS A 213 -4.30 -25.95 -8.91
CA LYS A 213 -3.73 -27.25 -8.50
C LYS A 213 -2.22 -27.39 -8.71
N ARG A 214 -1.57 -26.46 -9.44
CA ARG A 214 -0.15 -26.52 -9.83
C ARG A 214 0.69 -25.40 -9.23
N ALA A 215 0.10 -24.24 -8.98
CA ALA A 215 0.84 -23.07 -8.52
C ALA A 215 0.05 -22.20 -7.54
N VAL A 216 0.79 -21.51 -6.68
CA VAL A 216 0.29 -20.42 -5.84
C VAL A 216 0.80 -19.10 -6.43
N TYR A 217 -0.05 -18.09 -6.41
CA TYR A 217 0.25 -16.77 -6.93
C TYR A 217 0.10 -15.70 -5.85
N PHE A 218 1.08 -14.80 -5.77
CA PHE A 218 1.00 -13.54 -5.02
C PHE A 218 1.00 -12.39 -6.01
N ASP A 219 -0.04 -11.54 -5.97
CA ASP A 219 -0.20 -10.41 -6.91
C ASP A 219 0.00 -10.81 -8.38
N ASN A 220 -0.60 -11.94 -8.78
CA ASN A 220 -0.54 -12.51 -10.13
C ASN A 220 0.85 -13.03 -10.56
N ARG A 221 1.77 -13.21 -9.61
CA ARG A 221 3.09 -13.81 -9.85
C ARG A 221 3.19 -15.14 -9.13
N VAL A 222 3.68 -16.15 -9.83
CA VAL A 222 3.93 -17.48 -9.25
C VAL A 222 4.92 -17.37 -8.09
N ILE A 223 4.58 -17.96 -6.95
CA ILE A 223 5.51 -18.18 -5.84
C ILE A 223 6.31 -19.44 -6.18
N ALA A 224 7.58 -19.26 -6.53
CA ALA A 224 8.42 -20.36 -6.99
C ALA A 224 8.60 -21.44 -5.89
N GLY A 225 8.34 -22.69 -6.27
CA GLY A 225 8.48 -23.86 -5.38
C GLY A 225 7.38 -24.03 -4.34
N ALA A 226 6.38 -23.14 -4.30
CA ALA A 226 5.24 -23.30 -3.40
C ALA A 226 4.41 -24.53 -3.79
N ASP A 227 3.95 -25.28 -2.79
CA ASP A 227 3.05 -26.41 -2.95
C ASP A 227 1.60 -25.98 -2.66
N PRO A 228 0.74 -25.87 -3.68
CA PRO A 228 -0.62 -25.38 -3.50
C PRO A 228 -1.48 -26.23 -2.57
N SER A 229 -1.20 -27.53 -2.48
CA SER A 229 -2.01 -28.49 -1.70
C SER A 229 -1.79 -28.36 -0.19
N THR A 230 -0.61 -27.91 0.23
CA THR A 230 -0.25 -27.72 1.64
C THR A 230 -0.07 -26.25 2.02
N PHE A 231 -0.39 -25.32 1.11
CA PHE A 231 -0.21 -23.89 1.32
C PHE A 231 -1.23 -23.35 2.32
N GLU A 232 -0.74 -22.77 3.42
CA GLU A 232 -1.55 -22.19 4.49
C GLU A 232 -0.96 -20.89 5.02
N GLN A 233 -1.83 -20.06 5.61
CA GLN A 233 -1.43 -18.76 6.16
C GLN A 233 -0.91 -18.92 7.58
N VAL A 234 0.27 -18.35 7.85
CA VAL A 234 0.84 -18.28 9.21
C VAL A 234 0.36 -17.01 9.89
N HIS A 235 0.59 -15.85 9.26
CA HIS A 235 0.19 -14.55 9.78
C HIS A 235 0.34 -13.48 8.69
N SER A 236 -0.67 -12.61 8.52
CA SER A 236 -0.62 -11.50 7.55
C SER A 236 -0.18 -11.99 6.16
N TYR A 237 0.86 -11.40 5.56
CA TYR A 237 1.43 -11.79 4.27
C TYR A 237 2.44 -12.97 4.35
N THR A 238 2.47 -13.70 5.46
CA THR A 238 3.34 -14.88 5.67
C THR A 238 2.55 -16.16 5.57
N PHE A 239 3.06 -17.08 4.75
CA PHE A 239 2.49 -18.37 4.43
C PHE A 239 3.54 -19.46 4.56
N ARG A 240 3.08 -20.70 4.70
CA ARG A 240 3.95 -21.88 4.67
C ARG A 240 3.31 -22.99 3.87
N ASP A 241 4.15 -23.90 3.43
CA ASP A 241 3.77 -25.21 2.92
C ASP A 241 4.85 -26.23 3.31
N ARG A 242 4.73 -27.47 2.82
CA ARG A 242 5.71 -28.52 3.11
C ARG A 242 7.15 -28.21 2.62
N ASN A 243 7.31 -27.31 1.65
CA ASN A 243 8.58 -26.97 1.00
C ASN A 243 9.25 -25.73 1.61
N GLY A 244 8.50 -24.83 2.25
CA GLY A 244 9.07 -23.63 2.84
C GLY A 244 8.08 -22.63 3.43
N VAL A 245 8.64 -21.50 3.84
CA VAL A 245 7.91 -20.34 4.36
C VAL A 245 8.09 -19.19 3.38
N TYR A 246 7.04 -18.41 3.18
CA TYR A 246 6.98 -17.35 2.18
C TYR A 246 6.40 -16.08 2.79
N THR A 247 7.03 -14.92 2.55
CA THR A 247 6.51 -13.61 2.94
C THR A 247 6.44 -12.72 1.71
N GLU A 248 5.27 -12.10 1.46
CA GLU A 248 5.04 -11.26 0.26
C GLU A 248 5.44 -11.95 -1.06
N GLY A 249 5.12 -13.25 -1.15
CA GLY A 249 5.43 -14.08 -2.32
C GLY A 249 6.90 -14.48 -2.47
N ARG A 250 7.76 -14.19 -1.48
CA ARG A 250 9.19 -14.57 -1.49
C ARG A 250 9.48 -15.65 -0.48
N ARG A 251 10.19 -16.70 -0.88
CA ARG A 251 10.66 -17.76 0.01
C ARG A 251 11.68 -17.21 1.02
N LEU A 252 11.54 -17.62 2.28
CA LEU A 252 12.50 -17.35 3.34
C LEU A 252 13.42 -18.57 3.52
N ASP A 253 14.72 -18.33 3.54
CA ASP A 253 15.72 -19.38 3.67
C ASP A 253 16.06 -19.65 5.15
N GLY A 254 16.27 -20.93 5.48
CA GLY A 254 16.75 -21.37 6.79
C GLY A 254 15.71 -21.34 7.92
N ILE A 255 14.43 -21.12 7.59
CA ILE A 255 13.31 -21.22 8.53
C ILE A 255 12.59 -22.57 8.34
N ASN A 256 12.28 -23.26 9.44
CA ASN A 256 11.61 -24.55 9.41
C ASN A 256 10.09 -24.37 9.20
N PRO A 257 9.52 -24.79 8.06
CA PRO A 257 8.09 -24.65 7.80
C PRO A 257 7.22 -25.46 8.77
N ALA A 258 7.71 -26.58 9.31
CA ALA A 258 6.88 -27.43 10.17
C ALA A 258 6.55 -26.76 11.52
N SER A 259 7.47 -25.95 12.05
CA SER A 259 7.40 -25.35 13.38
C SER A 259 7.19 -23.82 13.37
N VAL A 260 7.25 -23.17 12.20
CA VAL A 260 7.10 -21.71 12.11
C VAL A 260 5.77 -21.22 12.68
N ARG A 261 5.87 -20.17 13.49
CA ARG A 261 4.75 -19.36 13.99
C ARG A 261 5.12 -17.88 13.97
N ALA A 262 4.12 -17.01 13.93
CA ALA A 262 4.31 -15.61 14.26
C ALA A 262 4.27 -15.40 15.78
N THR A 263 4.93 -14.35 16.27
CA THR A 263 4.72 -13.84 17.63
C THR A 263 3.37 -13.14 17.75
N GLU A 264 2.94 -12.85 18.99
CA GLU A 264 1.64 -12.26 19.30
C GLU A 264 1.33 -10.99 18.49
N PHE A 265 2.31 -10.09 18.32
CA PHE A 265 2.15 -8.86 17.55
C PHE A 265 2.60 -9.00 16.09
N GLY A 266 3.01 -10.19 15.65
CA GLY A 266 3.33 -10.49 14.25
C GLY A 266 4.65 -9.88 13.75
N ASN A 267 5.45 -9.24 14.59
CA ASN A 267 6.70 -8.61 14.13
C ASN A 267 7.84 -9.62 13.93
N TYR A 268 7.74 -10.80 14.55
CA TYR A 268 8.75 -11.86 14.44
C TYR A 268 8.11 -13.16 13.97
N LEU A 269 8.90 -13.95 13.25
CA LEU A 269 8.62 -15.36 13.00
C LEU A 269 9.58 -16.18 13.85
N VAL A 270 9.07 -17.23 14.47
CA VAL A 270 9.86 -18.12 15.33
C VAL A 270 9.61 -19.54 14.87
N ASP A 271 10.68 -20.28 14.62
CA ASP A 271 10.63 -21.72 14.43
C ASP A 271 11.26 -22.44 15.64
N ASP A 272 11.56 -23.72 15.55
CA ASP A 272 12.16 -24.52 16.62
C ASP A 272 13.64 -24.19 16.92
N HIS A 273 14.30 -23.38 16.10
CA HIS A 273 15.75 -23.13 16.17
C HIS A 273 16.15 -21.65 16.05
N SER A 274 15.25 -20.81 15.54
CA SER A 274 15.58 -19.50 15.00
C SER A 274 14.44 -18.51 15.19
N VAL A 275 14.84 -17.25 15.33
CA VAL A 275 13.95 -16.09 15.34
C VAL A 275 14.27 -15.27 14.10
N PHE A 276 13.25 -14.84 13.37
CA PHE A 276 13.35 -14.03 12.17
C PHE A 276 12.56 -12.73 12.34
N LYS A 277 13.05 -11.67 11.68
CA LYS A 277 12.35 -10.39 11.55
C LYS A 277 12.60 -9.82 10.16
N ALA A 278 11.55 -9.33 9.50
CA ALA A 278 11.64 -8.78 8.15
C ALA A 278 12.43 -9.67 7.16
N GLY A 279 12.23 -10.99 7.26
CA GLY A 279 12.89 -12.00 6.43
C GLY A 279 14.35 -12.32 6.78
N GLN A 280 14.90 -11.74 7.84
CA GLN A 280 16.27 -12.00 8.28
C GLN A 280 16.31 -12.78 9.58
N ARG A 281 17.21 -13.78 9.66
CA ARG A 281 17.49 -14.52 10.89
C ARG A 281 18.23 -13.63 11.89
N LEU A 282 17.70 -13.54 13.11
CA LEU A 282 18.34 -12.84 14.23
C LEU A 282 19.30 -13.80 14.95
N ALA A 283 20.60 -13.53 14.85
CA ALA A 283 21.64 -14.33 15.50
C ALA A 283 21.62 -14.17 17.02
N GLY A 284 21.99 -15.23 17.75
CA GLY A 284 22.08 -15.23 19.21
C GLY A 284 20.73 -15.05 19.91
N ARG A 285 19.66 -15.56 19.30
CA ARG A 285 18.32 -15.63 19.89
C ARG A 285 18.00 -17.06 20.29
N ASP A 286 17.37 -17.22 21.44
CA ASP A 286 16.86 -18.51 21.87
C ASP A 286 15.38 -18.66 21.49
N ALA A 287 15.12 -19.37 20.39
CA ALA A 287 13.77 -19.50 19.83
C ALA A 287 12.77 -20.13 20.82
N ALA A 288 13.22 -21.08 21.64
CA ALA A 288 12.38 -21.78 22.61
C ALA A 288 11.78 -20.84 23.68
N THR A 289 12.52 -19.80 24.09
CA THR A 289 12.09 -18.86 25.13
C THR A 289 11.82 -17.45 24.60
N PHE A 290 11.87 -17.25 23.28
CA PHE A 290 11.68 -15.94 22.67
C PHE A 290 10.25 -15.44 22.85
N ALA A 291 10.14 -14.27 23.47
CA ALA A 291 8.90 -13.54 23.70
C ALA A 291 9.01 -12.14 23.11
N GLU A 292 8.05 -11.80 22.27
CA GLU A 292 7.80 -10.41 21.91
C GLU A 292 7.08 -9.71 23.06
N LEU A 293 7.56 -8.54 23.46
CA LEU A 293 6.91 -7.70 24.46
C LEU A 293 6.21 -6.54 23.76
N GLN A 294 6.12 -5.37 24.38
CA GLN A 294 5.68 -4.18 23.66
C GLN A 294 6.74 -3.74 22.64
N HIS A 295 6.39 -3.67 21.36
CA HIS A 295 7.31 -3.18 20.31
C HIS A 295 7.96 -1.84 20.73
N PRO A 296 9.31 -1.70 20.60
CA PRO A 296 10.26 -2.56 19.90
C PRO A 296 11.05 -3.51 20.81
N TRP A 297 10.49 -3.91 21.95
CA TRP A 297 11.13 -4.79 22.92
C TRP A 297 10.84 -6.27 22.69
N SER A 298 11.83 -7.10 22.93
CA SER A 298 11.71 -8.55 23.01
C SER A 298 12.66 -9.11 24.06
N ARG A 299 12.47 -10.36 24.45
CA ARG A 299 13.38 -11.06 25.36
C ARG A 299 13.42 -12.55 25.05
N ASP A 300 14.47 -13.20 25.52
CA ASP A 300 14.57 -14.64 25.65
C ASP A 300 15.42 -14.97 26.90
N LYS A 301 15.77 -16.24 27.10
CA LYS A 301 16.61 -16.64 28.25
C LYS A 301 18.03 -16.07 28.24
N LEU A 302 18.51 -15.59 27.09
CA LEU A 302 19.85 -15.04 26.91
C LEU A 302 19.89 -13.53 27.18
N GLY A 303 18.77 -12.82 26.99
CA GLY A 303 18.76 -11.37 27.17
C GLY A 303 17.43 -10.68 26.89
N ALA A 304 17.42 -9.37 27.14
CA ALA A 304 16.40 -8.45 26.69
C ALA A 304 16.96 -7.59 25.54
N TYR A 305 16.09 -7.25 24.59
CA TYR A 305 16.45 -6.61 23.35
C TYR A 305 15.57 -5.40 23.09
N TYR A 306 16.19 -4.31 22.67
CA TYR A 306 15.52 -3.11 22.17
C TYR A 306 15.93 -2.90 20.73
N GLN A 307 14.96 -2.84 19.81
CA GLN A 307 15.23 -2.80 18.37
C GLN A 307 16.23 -3.89 17.94
N ASP A 308 15.96 -5.11 18.41
CA ASP A 308 16.74 -6.34 18.14
C ASP A 308 18.18 -6.32 18.65
N SER A 309 18.60 -5.28 19.38
CA SER A 309 19.93 -5.15 19.97
C SER A 309 19.89 -5.47 21.46
N ALA A 310 20.87 -6.24 21.94
CA ALA A 310 20.97 -6.58 23.36
C ALA A 310 21.10 -5.34 24.25
N VAL A 311 20.35 -5.35 25.35
CA VAL A 311 20.47 -4.37 26.44
C VAL A 311 21.40 -4.99 27.50
N PRO A 312 22.59 -4.41 27.72
CA PRO A 312 23.58 -4.98 28.62
C PRO A 312 23.15 -4.82 30.09
N GLY A 313 23.50 -5.80 30.93
CA GLY A 313 23.34 -5.71 32.39
C GLY A 313 21.90 -5.84 32.90
N VAL A 314 20.96 -6.27 32.05
CA VAL A 314 19.55 -6.45 32.42
C VAL A 314 19.40 -7.59 33.43
N ASP A 315 18.60 -7.34 34.47
CA ASP A 315 18.06 -8.40 35.30
C ASP A 315 16.81 -9.01 34.65
N LEU A 316 16.97 -10.13 33.94
CA LEU A 316 15.88 -10.73 33.16
C LEU A 316 14.70 -11.21 34.01
N SER A 317 14.95 -11.60 35.27
CA SER A 317 13.89 -12.11 36.16
C SER A 317 12.87 -11.04 36.55
N SER A 318 13.28 -9.78 36.59
CA SER A 318 12.43 -8.64 36.95
C SER A 318 12.14 -7.69 35.79
N PHE A 319 12.73 -7.95 34.61
CA PHE A 319 12.60 -7.10 33.43
C PHE A 319 11.15 -7.03 32.92
N LYS A 320 10.63 -5.81 32.76
CA LYS A 320 9.31 -5.51 32.20
C LYS A 320 9.33 -4.24 31.36
N THR A 321 8.52 -4.22 30.31
CA THR A 321 8.30 -3.03 29.48
C THR A 321 7.26 -2.13 30.11
N THR A 322 7.51 -0.81 30.12
CA THR A 322 6.60 0.19 30.73
C THR A 322 6.02 1.15 29.70
N SER A 323 6.68 1.37 28.57
CA SER A 323 6.17 2.12 27.40
C SER A 323 7.00 1.81 26.15
N LEU A 324 6.59 2.33 24.99
CA LEU A 324 7.28 2.14 23.70
C LEU A 324 8.82 2.21 23.79
N ASN A 325 9.37 3.24 24.46
CA ASN A 325 10.81 3.43 24.55
C ASN A 325 11.39 3.13 25.94
N ARG A 326 10.59 2.58 26.88
CA ARG A 326 11.05 2.38 28.26
C ARG A 326 10.77 0.99 28.78
N ALA A 327 11.72 0.50 29.56
CA ALA A 327 11.61 -0.72 30.33
C ALA A 327 12.24 -0.50 31.71
N GLU A 328 12.00 -1.40 32.64
CA GLU A 328 12.68 -1.39 33.92
C GLU A 328 12.91 -2.83 34.40
N ASP A 329 13.91 -2.98 35.25
CA ASP A 329 14.13 -4.17 36.06
C ASP A 329 14.34 -3.73 37.52
N ARG A 330 14.68 -4.66 38.42
CA ARG A 330 14.89 -4.37 39.85
C ARG A 330 16.02 -3.37 40.13
N ASN A 331 16.95 -3.20 39.19
CA ASN A 331 18.15 -2.39 39.35
C ASN A 331 18.06 -1.06 38.59
N TYR A 332 17.44 -1.05 37.41
CA TYR A 332 17.51 0.09 36.49
C TYR A 332 16.18 0.39 35.78
N ARG A 333 16.01 1.68 35.46
CA ARG A 333 15.10 2.12 34.38
C ARG A 333 15.89 2.33 33.11
N TYR A 334 15.34 1.87 32.00
CA TYR A 334 15.93 1.94 30.67
C TYR A 334 15.13 2.89 29.77
N GLU A 335 15.85 3.66 28.96
CA GLU A 335 15.32 4.35 27.79
C GLU A 335 16.07 3.83 26.54
N GLY A 336 15.36 3.14 25.67
CA GLY A 336 15.98 2.29 24.65
C GLY A 336 16.98 1.32 25.28
N ARG A 337 18.22 1.30 24.79
CA ARG A 337 19.28 0.41 25.30
C ARG A 337 20.04 0.97 26.50
N GLN A 338 19.72 2.18 26.96
CA GLN A 338 20.51 2.88 27.98
C GLN A 338 19.83 2.80 29.33
N ALA A 339 20.57 2.40 30.36
CA ALA A 339 20.14 2.57 31.75
C ALA A 339 20.20 4.08 32.09
N VAL A 340 19.04 4.68 32.34
CA VAL A 340 18.90 6.12 32.62
C VAL A 340 18.72 6.42 34.09
N CYS A 341 18.21 5.47 34.88
CA CYS A 341 18.12 5.59 36.33
C CYS A 341 18.49 4.28 37.01
N LYS A 342 19.06 4.38 38.21
CA LYS A 342 19.36 3.24 39.08
C LYS A 342 18.45 3.28 40.31
N PHE A 343 17.76 2.17 40.60
CA PHE A 343 16.99 2.00 41.82
C PHE A 343 17.92 1.76 43.01
N ILE A 344 17.48 2.18 44.20
CA ILE A 344 18.18 1.94 45.46
C ILE A 344 17.69 0.60 45.99
N ALA A 345 18.57 -0.41 45.98
CA ALA A 345 18.21 -1.80 46.25
C ALA A 345 17.55 -2.02 47.63
N ASP A 346 17.86 -1.16 48.60
CA ASP A 346 17.44 -1.29 50.00
C ASP A 346 16.25 -0.38 50.38
N ASP A 347 15.71 0.40 49.44
CA ASP A 347 14.53 1.26 49.67
C ASP A 347 13.61 1.30 48.44
N PRO A 348 12.55 0.46 48.40
CA PRO A 348 11.57 0.46 47.31
C PRO A 348 10.77 1.76 47.17
N GLN A 349 10.75 2.62 48.20
CA GLN A 349 10.06 3.91 48.19
C GLN A 349 10.98 5.06 47.74
N ALA A 350 12.30 4.84 47.72
CA ALA A 350 13.24 5.85 47.27
C ALA A 350 13.08 6.13 45.76
N LEU A 351 13.11 7.42 45.41
CA LEU A 351 13.15 7.84 44.02
C LEU A 351 14.46 7.36 43.37
N PRO A 352 14.41 6.79 42.16
CA PRO A 352 15.60 6.28 41.50
C PRO A 352 16.57 7.41 41.12
N VAL A 353 17.87 7.12 41.23
CA VAL A 353 18.93 8.07 40.88
C VAL A 353 19.08 8.09 39.36
N CYS A 354 18.58 9.14 38.73
CA CYS A 354 18.62 9.30 37.27
C CYS A 354 19.83 10.12 36.81
N ALA A 355 20.50 9.66 35.75
CA ALA A 355 21.47 10.47 35.04
C ALA A 355 20.78 11.72 34.48
N ARG A 356 21.36 12.91 34.71
CA ARG A 356 20.84 14.16 34.13
C ARG A 356 20.93 14.06 32.60
N VAL A 357 19.80 13.90 31.93
CA VAL A 357 19.72 14.04 30.47
C VAL A 357 20.07 15.49 30.15
N LYS A 358 21.25 15.73 29.55
CA LYS A 358 21.55 17.03 28.94
C LYS A 358 20.55 17.23 27.80
N ARG A 359 19.45 17.95 28.06
CA ARG A 359 18.63 18.51 26.98
C ARG A 359 19.56 19.40 26.16
N ARG A 360 19.88 19.02 24.91
CA ARG A 360 20.40 19.97 23.94
C ARG A 360 19.26 20.96 23.66
N HIS A 361 19.16 22.00 24.48
CA HIS A 361 18.48 23.21 24.06
C HIS A 361 19.24 23.73 22.85
N ARG A 362 18.56 23.77 21.70
CA ARG A 362 19.02 24.53 20.56
C ARG A 362 19.07 25.98 21.05
N ALA A 363 20.28 26.51 21.22
CA ALA A 363 20.46 27.89 21.64
C ALA A 363 19.83 28.81 20.59
N GLY A 364 18.90 29.65 21.04
CA GLY A 364 18.27 30.67 20.20
C GLY A 364 16.78 30.81 20.47
N GLU A 365 16.41 31.33 21.65
CA GLU A 365 15.30 32.28 21.79
C GLU A 365 15.36 32.91 23.19
N LEU A 366 15.19 34.23 23.22
CA LEU A 366 15.41 35.10 24.38
C LEU A 366 14.50 34.74 25.57
N GLU A 367 15.10 34.62 26.75
CA GLU A 367 14.36 34.72 28.01
C GLU A 367 13.93 36.18 28.25
N VAL A 368 12.63 36.40 28.44
CA VAL A 368 12.09 37.59 29.11
C VAL A 368 11.74 37.16 30.54
N PRO A 369 12.23 37.85 31.58
CA PRO A 369 12.00 37.43 32.95
C PRO A 369 10.61 37.88 33.42
N VAL A 370 9.78 36.94 33.89
CA VAL A 370 8.57 37.27 34.64
C VAL A 370 8.89 37.11 36.13
N ALA A 371 8.91 38.25 36.82
CA ALA A 371 9.05 38.35 38.26
C ALA A 371 7.85 37.68 38.96
N ALA A 372 8.16 36.93 40.02
CA ALA A 372 7.17 36.40 40.94
C ALA A 372 6.73 37.49 41.93
N THR A 373 5.42 37.70 42.06
CA THR A 373 4.81 38.30 43.25
C THR A 373 3.88 37.28 43.89
N PRO A 374 3.87 37.15 45.24
CA PRO A 374 2.99 36.22 45.94
C PRO A 374 1.70 36.93 46.30
N THR A 375 0.55 36.31 46.01
CA THR A 375 -0.73 36.77 46.58
C THR A 375 -1.38 35.63 47.35
N ARG A 376 -1.64 35.96 48.62
CA ARG A 376 -2.27 35.20 49.69
C ARG A 376 -3.62 34.60 49.30
N LEU A 377 -3.91 33.46 49.93
CA LEU A 377 -5.27 32.97 50.21
C LEU A 377 -6.12 34.06 50.86
N ASP A 378 -7.36 34.21 50.41
CA ASP A 378 -8.47 34.47 51.31
C ASP A 378 -9.73 33.75 50.81
N LEU A 379 -10.48 33.21 51.78
CA LEU A 379 -11.67 32.39 51.65
C LEU A 379 -12.94 33.27 51.62
N SER A 380 -13.85 32.94 50.68
CA SER A 380 -15.33 32.96 50.81
C SER A 380 -16.08 34.30 50.98
N PRO A 381 -17.43 34.36 50.81
CA PRO A 381 -18.37 33.43 50.13
C PRO A 381 -19.39 34.11 49.17
N ASP A 382 -20.23 33.26 48.58
CA ASP A 382 -21.64 33.44 48.16
C ASP A 382 -22.05 34.03 46.78
N CYS A 383 -22.65 33.12 46.01
CA CYS A 383 -23.96 33.20 45.32
C CYS A 383 -24.31 34.39 44.43
N ALA A 384 -24.37 34.15 43.11
CA ALA A 384 -25.60 34.03 42.30
C ALA A 384 -25.24 33.99 40.81
#